data_AF-A0A9P0F5H9-F1
#
_entry.id   AF-A0A9P0F5H9-F1
#
_cell.length_a   1.000
_cell.length_b   1.000
_cell.length_c   1.000
_cell.angle_alpha   90.00
_cell.angle_beta   90.00
_cell.angle_gamma   90.00
#
_symmetry.space_group_name_H-M   'P 1'
#
loop_
_entity.id
_entity.type
_entity.pdbx_description
1 polymer ?
#
loop_
_entity_poly.entity_id
_entity_poly.type
_entity_poly.pdbx_seq_one_letter_code
_entity_poly.pdbx_strand_id
1 'polypeptide(L)'
;MSESNHSVQKSLENETIAVVMNLGSETEEVCVKESAPKLPDNMFVYTSSVHSGLGFGKKGNISKGDGEGCVQLRPFATMVLSTSQGAITSRSIIFCFLVSIFAPHLHFKMKRTESLP
;
A
#
# COMPACT_ATOMS: atom_id res chain seq x y z
N MET A 1 -5.86 -24.49 -20.09
CA MET A 1 -4.52 -24.67 -19.49
C MET A 1 -4.45 -23.63 -18.39
N SER A 2 -4.57 -24.03 -17.13
CA SER A 2 -4.65 -23.12 -15.98
C SER A 2 -3.29 -23.11 -15.27
N GLU A 3 -2.55 -22.02 -15.39
CA GLU A 3 -1.21 -21.88 -14.79
C GLU A 3 -1.28 -21.02 -13.51
N SER A 4 -1.11 -21.71 -12.38
CA SER A 4 -0.43 -21.29 -11.15
C SER A 4 -0.65 -19.87 -10.61
N ASN A 5 -1.67 -19.71 -9.76
CA ASN A 5 -1.74 -18.65 -8.76
C ASN A 5 -1.01 -19.10 -7.47
N HIS A 6 -0.02 -18.31 -7.01
CA HIS A 6 0.79 -18.65 -5.83
C HIS A 6 0.54 -17.65 -4.69
N SER A 7 0.00 -18.12 -3.56
CA SER A 7 -0.24 -17.32 -2.35
C SER A 7 0.70 -17.72 -1.23
N VAL A 8 1.44 -16.76 -0.66
CA VAL A 8 2.31 -16.99 0.52
C VAL A 8 1.71 -16.29 1.74
N GLN A 9 1.63 -17.02 2.85
CA GLN A 9 1.14 -16.52 4.14
C GLN A 9 2.28 -16.48 5.17
N LYS A 10 2.41 -15.36 5.86
CA LYS A 10 3.29 -15.18 7.03
C LYS A 10 2.42 -14.60 8.16
N SER A 11 2.50 -15.22 9.34
CA SER A 11 1.79 -14.78 10.56
C SER A 11 2.82 -14.47 11.64
N LEU A 12 2.75 -13.28 12.21
CA LEU A 12 3.58 -12.84 13.34
C LEU A 12 2.65 -12.26 14.40
N GLU A 13 2.44 -13.03 15.48
CA GLU A 13 1.63 -12.85 16.71
C GLU A 13 0.27 -12.10 16.67
N ASN A 14 0.06 -11.06 15.86
CA ASN A 14 -1.24 -10.39 15.64
C ASN A 14 -1.42 -9.82 14.21
N GLU A 15 -0.47 -10.01 13.30
CA GLU A 15 -0.56 -9.54 11.91
C GLU A 15 -0.57 -10.71 10.93
N THR A 16 -1.56 -10.71 10.03
CA THR A 16 -1.63 -11.65 8.92
C THR A 16 -1.30 -10.91 7.63
N ILE A 17 -0.27 -11.36 6.93
CA ILE A 17 0.14 -10.84 5.63
C ILE A 17 -0.15 -11.89 4.57
N ALA A 18 -0.86 -11.48 3.51
CA ALA A 18 -1.09 -12.31 2.33
C ALA A 18 -0.52 -11.62 1.09
N VAL A 19 0.34 -12.33 0.37
CA VAL A 19 0.86 -11.87 -0.92
C VAL A 19 0.10 -12.56 -2.03
N VAL A 20 -0.43 -11.76 -2.96
CA VAL A 20 -1.18 -12.24 -4.13
C VAL A 20 -0.49 -11.73 -5.39
N MET A 21 -0.15 -12.64 -6.29
CA MET A 21 0.54 -12.33 -7.53
C MET A 21 -0.14 -13.06 -8.67
N ASN A 22 -0.49 -12.32 -9.71
CA ASN A 22 -0.84 -12.92 -11.00
C ASN A 22 0.48 -13.16 -11.76
N LEU A 23 0.81 -14.43 -12.01
CA LEU A 23 2.00 -14.82 -12.78
C LEU A 23 1.71 -15.02 -14.28
N GLY A 24 0.43 -14.98 -14.67
CA GLY A 24 -0.03 -15.17 -16.03
C GLY A 24 0.11 -13.92 -16.90
N SER A 25 -0.09 -14.13 -18.20
CA SER A 25 -0.08 -13.08 -19.22
C SER A 25 -1.43 -12.38 -19.41
N GLU A 26 -2.48 -12.87 -18.75
CA GLU A 26 -3.86 -12.36 -18.86
C GLU A 26 -4.36 -11.78 -17.54
N THR A 27 -5.44 -10.99 -17.61
CA THR A 27 -6.11 -10.49 -16.40
C THR A 27 -6.94 -11.61 -15.77
N GLU A 28 -6.77 -11.84 -14.47
CA GLU A 28 -7.47 -12.90 -13.74
C GLU A 28 -8.26 -12.35 -12.56
N GLU A 29 -9.43 -12.93 -12.32
CA GLU A 29 -10.21 -12.70 -11.10
C GLU A 29 -9.70 -13.64 -9.99
N VAL A 30 -9.20 -13.07 -8.90
CA VAL A 30 -8.63 -13.84 -7.79
C VAL A 30 -9.44 -13.61 -6.51
N CYS A 31 -10.00 -14.71 -6.01
CA CYS A 31 -10.72 -14.79 -4.75
C CYS A 31 -9.78 -15.36 -3.69
N VAL A 32 -9.09 -14.49 -2.96
CA VAL A 32 -7.99 -14.90 -2.06
C VAL A 32 -8.42 -15.98 -1.07
N LYS A 33 -9.65 -15.93 -0.53
CA LYS A 33 -10.19 -16.93 0.39
C LYS A 33 -10.47 -18.30 -0.22
N GLU A 34 -10.64 -18.41 -1.54
CA GLU A 34 -10.79 -19.73 -2.19
C GLU A 34 -9.48 -20.52 -2.09
N SER A 35 -8.33 -19.85 -2.28
CA SER A 35 -7.01 -20.46 -2.11
C SER A 35 -6.55 -20.48 -0.65
N ALA A 36 -7.08 -19.58 0.18
CA ALA A 36 -6.63 -19.34 1.53
C ALA A 36 -7.82 -19.10 2.51
N PRO A 37 -8.60 -20.16 2.83
CA PRO A 37 -9.86 -20.02 3.58
C PRO A 37 -9.70 -19.55 5.03
N LYS A 38 -8.48 -19.64 5.58
CA LYS A 38 -8.17 -19.20 6.95
C LYS A 38 -7.86 -17.70 7.06
N LEU A 39 -7.85 -16.96 5.94
CA LEU A 39 -7.59 -15.53 5.99
C LEU A 39 -8.76 -14.79 6.66
N PRO A 40 -8.47 -13.78 7.50
CA PRO A 40 -9.50 -12.94 8.10
C PRO A 40 -10.34 -12.22 7.05
N ASP A 41 -11.61 -11.95 7.36
CA ASP A 41 -12.55 -11.27 6.46
C ASP A 41 -12.12 -9.84 6.11
N ASN A 42 -11.41 -9.19 7.02
CA ASN A 42 -10.97 -7.81 6.90
C ASN A 42 -9.45 -7.78 6.69
N MET A 43 -9.03 -7.52 5.46
CA MET A 43 -7.66 -7.20 5.11
C MET A 43 -7.62 -5.96 4.23
N PHE A 44 -6.51 -5.24 4.27
CA PHE A 44 -6.31 -3.99 3.54
C PHE A 44 -5.09 -4.08 2.63
N VAL A 45 -5.12 -3.40 1.49
CA VAL A 45 -4.00 -3.31 0.56
C VAL A 45 -2.86 -2.54 1.23
N TYR A 46 -1.82 -3.26 1.65
CA TYR A 46 -0.60 -2.70 2.22
C TYR A 46 0.31 -2.13 1.14
N THR A 47 0.42 -2.79 0.00
CA THR A 47 1.11 -2.26 -1.18
C THR A 47 0.63 -2.99 -2.42
N SER A 48 0.80 -2.37 -3.57
CA SER A 48 0.41 -2.95 -4.84
C SER A 48 1.39 -2.50 -5.93
N SER A 49 1.54 -3.33 -6.94
CA SER A 49 2.23 -2.96 -8.17
C SER A 49 1.47 -1.83 -8.88
N VAL A 50 2.21 -0.95 -9.57
CA VAL A 50 1.63 0.19 -10.31
C VAL A 50 0.56 -0.26 -11.31
N HIS A 51 0.70 -1.47 -11.86
CA HIS A 51 -0.20 -2.03 -12.86
C HIS A 51 -1.46 -2.68 -12.27
N SER A 52 -1.58 -2.82 -10.95
CA SER A 52 -2.73 -3.48 -10.32
C SER A 52 -4.02 -2.67 -10.34
N GLY A 53 -3.95 -1.34 -10.42
CA GLY A 53 -5.12 -0.45 -10.27
C GLY A 53 -5.69 -0.41 -8.84
N LEU A 54 -5.03 -1.05 -7.87
CA LEU A 54 -5.47 -1.12 -6.47
C LEU A 54 -4.75 -0.05 -5.64
N GLY A 55 -5.52 0.78 -4.95
CA GLY A 55 -4.98 1.82 -4.07
C GLY A 55 -4.60 1.28 -2.69
N PHE A 56 -3.53 1.84 -2.12
CA PHE A 56 -3.14 1.64 -0.73
C PHE A 56 -4.30 1.90 0.23
N GLY A 57 -4.40 1.08 1.29
CA GLY A 57 -5.39 1.23 2.36
C GLY A 57 -6.82 0.84 1.99
N LYS A 58 -7.09 0.49 0.72
CA LYS A 58 -8.39 -0.06 0.32
C LYS A 58 -8.60 -1.42 0.97
N LYS A 59 -9.84 -1.71 1.38
CA LYS A 59 -10.23 -3.05 1.78
C LYS A 59 -10.02 -4.00 0.59
N GLY A 60 -9.32 -5.11 0.83
CA GLY A 60 -9.10 -6.13 -0.19
C GLY A 60 -10.36 -6.96 -0.34
N ASN A 61 -10.91 -7.04 -1.55
CA ASN A 61 -12.04 -7.92 -1.80
C ASN A 61 -11.54 -9.37 -1.90
N ILE A 62 -11.63 -10.10 -0.80
CA ILE A 62 -10.98 -11.40 -0.64
C ILE A 62 -11.93 -12.61 -0.80
N SER A 63 -13.24 -12.40 -0.93
CA SER A 63 -14.23 -13.48 -1.10
C SER A 63 -15.41 -13.05 -1.96
N LYS A 64 -16.09 -13.99 -2.62
CA LYS A 64 -17.33 -13.79 -3.42
C LYS A 64 -18.61 -13.55 -2.58
N GLY A 65 -18.53 -13.00 -1.37
CA GLY A 65 -19.66 -12.87 -0.42
C GLY A 65 -20.10 -11.42 -0.15
N ASP A 66 -21.36 -11.25 0.30
CA ASP A 66 -21.97 -10.01 0.83
C ASP A 66 -21.64 -8.69 0.08
N GLY A 67 -21.66 -8.75 -1.26
CA GLY A 67 -21.59 -7.55 -2.10
C GLY A 67 -20.19 -7.04 -2.43
N GLU A 68 -19.12 -7.71 -1.97
CA GLU A 68 -17.75 -7.46 -2.41
C GLU A 68 -17.31 -8.53 -3.43
N GLY A 69 -17.04 -8.11 -4.68
CA GLY A 69 -16.58 -8.99 -5.76
C GLY A 69 -15.06 -9.20 -5.73
N CYS A 70 -14.56 -10.34 -6.21
CA CYS A 70 -13.12 -10.66 -6.18
C CYS A 70 -12.23 -9.63 -6.89
N VAL A 71 -10.94 -9.64 -6.56
CA VAL A 71 -9.98 -8.70 -7.13
C VAL A 71 -9.60 -9.14 -8.55
N GLN A 72 -9.69 -8.22 -9.51
CA GLN A 72 -9.07 -8.40 -10.83
C GLN A 72 -7.60 -8.01 -10.78
N LEU A 73 -6.71 -8.96 -11.02
CA LEU A 73 -5.27 -8.74 -11.12
C LEU A 73 -4.84 -8.78 -12.58
N ARG A 74 -4.25 -7.68 -13.04
CA ARG A 74 -3.61 -7.60 -14.36
C ARG A 74 -2.42 -8.56 -14.48
N PRO A 75 -1.95 -8.85 -15.70
CA PRO A 75 -0.75 -9.67 -15.91
C PRO A 75 0.43 -9.15 -15.09
N PHE A 76 1.13 -10.07 -14.41
CA PHE A 76 2.30 -9.76 -13.57
C PHE A 76 2.03 -8.78 -12.42
N ALA A 77 0.77 -8.49 -12.11
CA ALA A 77 0.42 -7.61 -11.01
C ALA A 77 0.59 -8.33 -9.68
N THR A 78 1.08 -7.59 -8.70
CA THR A 78 1.21 -8.05 -7.32
C THR A 78 0.45 -7.13 -6.38
N MET A 79 -0.12 -7.70 -5.31
CA MET A 79 -0.63 -6.96 -4.17
C MET A 79 -0.26 -7.67 -2.87
N VAL A 80 -0.10 -6.89 -1.81
CA VAL A 80 0.10 -7.36 -0.45
C VAL A 80 -1.07 -6.89 0.39
N LEU A 81 -1.70 -7.82 1.08
CA LEU A 81 -2.79 -7.59 2.01
C LEU A 81 -2.27 -7.74 3.44
N SER A 82 -2.70 -6.86 4.34
CA SER A 82 -2.45 -6.97 5.78
C SER A 82 -3.73 -6.78 6.59
N THR A 83 -3.81 -7.44 7.75
CA THR A 83 -4.83 -7.16 8.77
C THR A 83 -4.55 -5.87 9.53
N SER A 84 -3.29 -5.42 9.57
CA SER A 84 -2.96 -4.11 10.09
C SER A 84 -3.38 -3.07 9.04
N GLN A 85 -4.19 -2.10 9.43
CA GLN A 85 -4.46 -0.94 8.60
C GLN A 85 -3.17 -0.14 8.57
N GLY A 86 -2.29 -0.48 7.61
CA GLY A 86 -0.90 -0.04 7.53
C GLY A 86 -0.76 1.41 7.96
N ALA A 87 0.01 1.61 9.03
CA ALA A 87 0.09 2.85 9.78
C ALA A 87 0.12 4.08 8.85
N ILE A 88 -0.97 4.86 8.91
CA ILE A 88 -1.06 6.21 8.36
C ILE A 88 -0.11 7.09 9.17
N THR A 89 1.19 6.96 8.97
CA THR A 89 2.14 7.91 9.56
C THR A 89 3.22 8.30 8.56
N SER A 90 3.15 9.59 8.24
CA SER A 90 4.28 10.41 7.87
C SER A 90 4.89 10.26 6.47
N ARG A 91 4.16 10.74 5.46
CA ARG A 91 4.81 11.54 4.39
C ARG A 91 4.80 13.05 4.66
N SER A 92 4.17 13.51 5.75
CA SER A 92 4.03 14.94 6.06
C SER A 92 5.21 15.52 6.88
N ILE A 93 5.97 14.71 7.62
CA ILE A 93 7.00 15.23 8.52
C ILE A 93 8.25 15.73 7.76
N ILE A 94 8.56 15.18 6.58
CA ILE A 94 9.73 15.58 5.78
C ILE A 94 9.57 17.01 5.23
N PHE A 95 8.37 17.42 4.84
CA PHE A 95 8.13 18.79 4.37
C PHE A 95 8.22 19.84 5.49
N CYS A 96 7.85 19.50 6.73
CA CYS A 96 7.99 20.40 7.87
C CYS A 96 9.47 20.61 8.29
N PHE A 97 10.33 19.61 8.15
CA PHE A 97 11.75 19.76 8.48
C PHE A 97 12.54 20.56 7.45
N LEU A 98 12.17 20.51 6.16
CA LEU A 98 12.89 21.28 5.14
C LEU A 98 12.64 22.79 5.27
N VAL A 99 11.44 23.22 5.66
CA VAL A 99 11.14 24.66 5.82
C VAL A 99 11.84 25.27 7.03
N SER A 100 12.03 24.51 8.12
CA SER A 100 12.69 25.00 9.33
C SER A 100 14.22 25.13 9.20
N ILE A 101 14.86 24.42 8.28
CA ILE A 101 16.32 24.53 8.04
C ILE A 101 16.67 25.76 7.19
N PHE A 102 15.85 26.13 6.21
CA PHE A 102 16.14 27.27 5.31
C PHE A 102 15.57 28.62 5.79
N ALA A 103 14.55 28.65 6.63
CA ALA A 103 13.96 29.89 7.14
C ALA A 103 14.91 30.78 7.96
N PRO A 104 15.77 30.27 8.88
CA PRO A 104 16.62 31.16 9.67
C PRO A 104 17.77 31.80 8.86
N HIS A 105 18.13 31.23 7.69
CA HIS A 105 19.21 31.80 6.87
C HIS A 105 18.76 33.03 6.07
N LEU A 106 17.48 33.14 5.69
CA LEU A 106 16.98 34.33 4.98
C LEU A 106 16.76 35.53 5.92
N HIS A 107 16.33 35.31 7.17
CA HIS A 107 16.11 36.42 8.10
C HIS A 107 17.42 37.10 8.55
N PHE A 108 18.55 36.37 8.57
CA PHE A 108 19.85 36.96 8.90
C PHE A 108 20.40 37.86 7.79
N LYS A 109 20.10 37.57 6.52
CA LYS A 109 20.65 38.36 5.40
C LYS A 109 19.94 39.70 5.19
N MET A 110 18.67 39.82 5.59
CA MET A 110 17.89 41.04 5.37
C MET A 110 18.12 42.13 6.43
N LYS A 111 18.64 41.80 7.62
CA LYS A 111 18.99 42.80 8.65
C LYS A 111 20.32 43.52 8.44
N ARG A 112 21.16 43.11 7.48
CA ARG A 112 22.52 43.67 7.31
C ARG A 112 22.63 44.79 6.26
N THR A 113 21.52 45.20 5.65
CA THR A 113 21.53 46.26 4.61
C THR A 113 20.89 47.58 5.01
N GLU A 114 20.54 47.75 6.29
CA GLU A 114 20.09 49.04 6.85
C GLU A 114 20.92 49.40 8.09
N SER A 115 22.21 49.59 7.90
CA SER A 115 23.03 50.45 8.77
C SER A 115 24.41 50.59 8.17
N LEU A 116 24.66 51.69 7.46
CA LEU A 116 25.56 52.75 7.94
C LEU A 116 25.52 53.91 6.89
N PRO A 117 25.77 55.14 7.37
CA PRO A 117 25.40 56.40 6.73
C PRO A 117 26.26 56.81 5.53
#